data_AF-A4UVL6-F1
#
_entry.id   AF-A4UVL6-F1
#
_cell.length_a   1.000
_cell.length_b   1.000
_cell.length_c   1.000
_cell.angle_alpha   90.00
_cell.angle_beta   90.00
_cell.angle_gamma   90.00
#
_symmetry.space_group_name_H-M   'P 1'
#
loop_
_entity.id
_entity.type
_entity.pdbx_description
1 polymer ?
#
loop_
_entity_poly.entity_id
_entity_poly.type
_entity_poly.pdbx_seq_one_letter_code
_entity_poly.pdbx_strand_id
1 'polypeptide(L)'
;MSSCRVNPFLLLISLFLQTVSGCLVVREKDPNPNIQNCNCNVKLFNQEDIRNNEGGRYLGDLQVWDPIVESKQDCWLAITCKPVPGVSSFFTVMFRSNGPPIYINRVVSNQSTFVEQPRSIGNLKCNEHNGEHQWFFHDALIQDFSLACVADSYSCDCPRILSDGRTGFESRNPSVTNQCDFFKGTCMQNTEIPFLHTTNTNPVNSGAGAGALGSEFDDLRCVKTGDEFSWYFANLKLQDVSMHCGTNTAVFGEETYLTCGVFQVINKLEDLKWYHQVGAYSTAQVGISSWTPAFEFEITCEDGFKPVVFSENNPPIEIPDSVPTIKCTYNPMANYLMVWIANGIRLITPAGACMKL
;
A
#
# COMPACT_ATOMS: atom_id res chain seq x y z
N MET A 1 -26.59 -13.00 19.23
CA MET A 1 -25.80 -12.85 20.47
C MET A 1 -24.92 -14.08 20.63
N SER A 2 -23.65 -14.01 20.25
CA SER A 2 -22.65 -15.03 20.62
C SER A 2 -21.64 -14.37 21.54
N SER A 3 -21.63 -14.78 22.81
CA SER A 3 -20.71 -14.30 23.83
C SER A 3 -19.39 -15.09 23.77
N CYS A 4 -18.27 -14.41 23.52
CA CYS A 4 -16.94 -14.98 23.72
C CYS A 4 -16.63 -15.03 25.22
N ARG A 5 -16.66 -16.22 25.84
CA ARG A 5 -16.05 -16.45 27.16
C ARG A 5 -14.56 -16.69 26.96
N VAL A 6 -13.75 -15.67 27.24
CA VAL A 6 -12.28 -15.75 27.19
C VAL A 6 -11.77 -16.40 28.49
N ASN A 7 -11.04 -17.50 28.35
CA ASN A 7 -10.38 -18.18 29.46
C ASN A 7 -9.05 -17.46 29.77
N PRO A 8 -8.83 -16.95 31.01
CA PRO A 8 -7.69 -16.07 31.33
C PRO A 8 -6.30 -16.71 31.12
N PHE A 9 -6.18 -18.04 31.08
CA PHE A 9 -4.89 -18.68 30.82
C PHE A 9 -4.36 -18.50 29.39
N LEU A 10 -5.23 -18.21 28.41
CA LEU A 10 -4.82 -17.96 27.03
C LEU A 10 -4.29 -16.54 26.78
N LEU A 11 -4.50 -15.61 27.73
CA LEU A 11 -4.09 -14.20 27.61
C LEU A 11 -2.58 -13.99 27.78
N LEU A 12 -1.88 -14.90 28.48
CA LEU A 12 -0.44 -14.79 28.71
C LEU A 12 0.41 -15.31 27.55
N ILE A 13 -0.06 -16.35 26.84
CA ILE A 13 0.68 -16.93 25.70
C ILE A 13 0.47 -16.08 24.43
N SER A 14 -0.67 -15.41 24.30
CA SER A 14 -0.98 -14.53 23.15
C SER A 14 -0.22 -13.19 23.18
N LEU A 15 0.42 -12.82 24.28
CA LEU A 15 1.31 -11.65 24.34
C LEU A 15 2.63 -11.84 23.57
N PHE A 16 3.05 -13.09 23.29
CA PHE A 16 4.34 -13.38 22.66
C PHE A 16 4.29 -13.70 21.16
N LEU A 17 3.09 -13.83 20.58
CA LEU A 17 2.89 -14.01 19.16
C LEU A 17 1.93 -12.92 18.71
N GLN A 18 2.46 -11.76 18.33
CA GLN A 18 1.73 -10.73 17.60
C GLN A 18 1.40 -11.26 16.18
N THR A 19 0.62 -12.34 16.07
CA THR A 19 -0.08 -12.63 14.83
C THR A 19 -1.20 -11.61 14.76
N VAL A 20 -1.07 -10.67 13.82
CA VAL A 20 -2.08 -9.67 13.46
C VAL A 20 -3.32 -10.43 12.95
N SER A 21 -4.15 -10.89 13.88
CA SER A 21 -5.39 -11.59 13.58
C SER A 21 -6.51 -10.54 13.47
N GLY A 22 -6.48 -9.77 12.39
CA GLY A 22 -7.61 -8.95 11.98
C GLY A 22 -8.71 -9.87 11.44
N CYS A 23 -9.68 -10.24 12.29
CA CYS A 23 -10.84 -11.01 11.85
C CYS A 23 -11.68 -10.20 10.86
N LEU A 24 -11.74 -10.63 9.59
CA LEU A 24 -12.70 -10.09 8.63
C LEU A 24 -14.12 -10.38 9.15
N VAL A 25 -14.96 -9.35 9.24
CA VAL A 25 -16.38 -9.51 9.53
C VAL A 25 -17.03 -10.16 8.30
N VAL A 26 -17.31 -11.46 8.38
CA VAL A 26 -17.99 -12.20 7.31
C VAL A 26 -19.49 -11.93 7.39
N ARG A 27 -20.06 -11.30 6.36
CA ARG A 27 -21.51 -11.33 6.12
C ARG A 27 -21.81 -12.46 5.14
N GLU A 28 -22.47 -13.52 5.60
CA GLU A 28 -22.91 -14.64 4.74
C GLU A 28 -23.92 -14.22 3.64
N LYS A 29 -24.49 -13.02 3.72
CA LYS A 29 -25.70 -12.64 2.95
C LYS A 29 -25.50 -11.63 1.83
N ASP A 30 -24.31 -11.10 1.61
CA ASP A 30 -24.09 -10.30 0.41
C ASP A 30 -23.93 -11.26 -0.77
N PRO A 31 -24.81 -11.21 -1.80
CA PRO A 31 -24.68 -12.10 -2.93
C PRO A 31 -23.28 -11.89 -3.51
N ASN A 32 -22.51 -12.97 -3.58
CA ASN A 32 -21.25 -12.97 -4.31
C ASN A 32 -21.51 -12.28 -5.67
N PRO A 33 -20.74 -11.25 -6.05
CA PRO A 33 -20.87 -10.66 -7.37
C PRO A 33 -20.86 -11.77 -8.44
N ASN A 34 -21.44 -11.51 -9.60
CA ASN A 34 -21.53 -12.52 -10.66
C ASN A 34 -20.14 -12.87 -11.22
N ILE A 35 -19.46 -13.79 -10.54
CA ILE A 35 -18.14 -14.28 -10.90
C ILE A 35 -18.18 -15.57 -11.72
N GLN A 36 -19.38 -15.98 -12.16
CA GLN A 36 -19.63 -17.08 -13.10
C GLN A 36 -18.81 -18.34 -12.78
N ASN A 37 -17.83 -18.65 -13.62
CA ASN A 37 -17.01 -19.86 -13.62
C ASN A 37 -15.78 -19.77 -12.70
N CYS A 38 -15.61 -18.67 -11.97
CA CYS A 38 -14.51 -18.55 -11.02
C CYS A 38 -14.83 -19.32 -9.74
N ASN A 39 -13.97 -20.27 -9.39
CA ASN A 39 -14.12 -21.09 -8.19
C ASN A 39 -13.71 -20.37 -6.89
N CYS A 40 -13.10 -19.19 -6.98
CA CYS A 40 -12.71 -18.39 -5.81
C CYS A 40 -13.79 -17.37 -5.43
N ASN A 41 -14.01 -17.14 -4.14
CA ASN A 41 -15.02 -16.17 -3.68
C ASN A 41 -14.51 -14.72 -3.70
N VAL A 42 -15.39 -13.76 -4.01
CA VAL A 42 -15.13 -12.32 -3.85
C VAL A 42 -16.15 -11.75 -2.88
N LYS A 43 -15.69 -10.94 -1.92
CA LYS A 43 -16.57 -10.26 -0.96
C LYS A 43 -16.63 -8.77 -1.26
N LEU A 44 -17.68 -8.10 -0.79
CA LEU A 44 -17.82 -6.65 -0.82
C LEU A 44 -17.79 -6.12 0.61
N PHE A 45 -17.20 -4.95 0.80
CA PHE A 45 -17.14 -4.29 2.10
C PHE A 45 -18.03 -3.07 2.12
N ASN A 46 -18.91 -3.01 3.11
CA ASN A 46 -19.55 -1.75 3.48
C ASN A 46 -18.69 -0.99 4.51
N GLN A 47 -19.18 0.18 4.89
CA GLN A 47 -18.49 1.08 5.83
C GLN A 47 -18.16 0.42 7.18
N GLU A 48 -19.07 -0.41 7.72
CA GLU A 48 -18.85 -1.06 9.02
C GLU A 48 -17.78 -2.16 8.92
N ASP A 49 -17.73 -2.88 7.81
CA ASP A 49 -16.70 -3.89 7.60
C ASP A 49 -15.31 -3.25 7.48
N ILE A 50 -15.21 -2.07 6.85
CA ILE A 50 -13.96 -1.28 6.78
C ILE A 50 -13.53 -0.82 8.18
N ARG A 51 -14.45 -0.30 9.00
CA ARG A 51 -14.14 0.11 10.39
C ARG A 51 -13.57 -1.03 11.23
N ASN A 52 -14.02 -2.26 10.96
CA ASN A 52 -13.57 -3.46 11.66
C ASN A 52 -12.36 -4.16 11.02
N ASN A 53 -11.89 -3.71 9.85
CA ASN A 53 -10.70 -4.26 9.19
C ASN A 53 -9.44 -3.56 9.69
N GLU A 54 -8.56 -4.28 10.39
CA GLU A 54 -7.38 -3.70 11.04
C GLU A 54 -6.48 -2.88 10.09
N GLY A 55 -6.19 -3.41 8.89
CA GLY A 55 -5.38 -2.72 7.89
C GLY A 55 -6.06 -1.51 7.24
N GLY A 56 -7.40 -1.48 7.20
CA GLY A 56 -8.20 -0.50 6.48
C GLY A 56 -9.01 0.46 7.35
N ARG A 57 -9.04 0.27 8.68
CA ARG A 57 -9.93 0.99 9.61
C ARG A 57 -9.83 2.51 9.54
N TYR A 58 -8.66 3.04 9.16
CA TYR A 58 -8.44 4.47 9.00
C TYR A 58 -9.34 5.07 7.90
N LEU A 59 -9.85 4.26 6.98
CA LEU A 59 -10.82 4.66 5.95
C LEU A 59 -12.28 4.56 6.40
N GLY A 60 -12.54 4.15 7.64
CA GLY A 60 -13.89 3.83 8.14
C GLY A 60 -14.85 5.00 8.27
N ASP A 61 -14.34 6.24 8.29
CA ASP A 61 -15.17 7.47 8.36
C ASP A 61 -15.46 8.09 6.99
N LEU A 62 -14.94 7.46 5.93
CA LEU A 62 -15.17 7.92 4.56
C LEU A 62 -16.47 7.33 4.02
N GLN A 63 -17.05 8.02 3.03
CA GLN A 63 -18.20 7.48 2.31
C GLN A 63 -17.76 6.29 1.46
N VAL A 64 -18.50 5.19 1.57
CA VAL A 64 -18.20 3.91 0.93
C VAL A 64 -19.44 3.39 0.23
N TRP A 65 -19.26 2.77 -0.93
CA TRP A 65 -20.32 2.07 -1.65
C TRP A 65 -19.78 0.87 -2.42
N ASP A 66 -20.69 0.01 -2.84
CA ASP A 66 -20.36 -1.24 -3.50
C ASP A 66 -19.89 -1.00 -4.94
N PRO A 67 -18.77 -1.61 -5.36
CA PRO A 67 -18.42 -1.72 -6.77
C PRO A 67 -19.31 -2.75 -7.48
N ILE A 68 -19.48 -2.56 -8.78
CA ILE A 68 -19.94 -3.62 -9.67
C ILE A 68 -18.73 -4.50 -9.99
N VAL A 69 -18.80 -5.78 -9.65
CA VAL A 69 -17.73 -6.75 -9.92
C VAL A 69 -18.27 -7.83 -10.86
N GLU A 70 -17.56 -8.03 -11.95
CA GLU A 70 -17.85 -9.05 -12.96
C GLU A 70 -16.60 -9.91 -13.17
N SER A 71 -16.77 -11.17 -13.59
CA SER A 71 -15.65 -12.01 -14.04
C SER A 71 -15.70 -12.22 -15.54
N LYS A 72 -14.53 -12.21 -16.19
CA LYS A 72 -14.37 -12.71 -17.56
C LYS A 72 -14.13 -14.24 -17.57
N GLN A 73 -14.12 -14.86 -18.75
CA GLN A 73 -14.03 -16.32 -18.94
C GLN A 73 -12.78 -16.95 -18.27
N ASP A 74 -11.76 -16.14 -18.09
CA ASP A 74 -10.42 -16.42 -17.60
C ASP A 74 -10.24 -16.05 -16.11
N CYS A 75 -11.35 -15.88 -15.36
CA CYS A 75 -11.37 -15.54 -13.92
C CYS A 75 -10.74 -14.19 -13.56
N TRP A 76 -10.52 -13.33 -14.54
CA TRP A 76 -10.12 -11.95 -14.29
C TRP A 76 -11.31 -11.12 -13.82
N LEU A 77 -11.11 -10.41 -12.71
CA LEU A 77 -12.10 -9.49 -12.19
C LEU A 77 -12.13 -8.20 -13.04
N ALA A 78 -13.32 -7.72 -13.28
CA ALA A 78 -13.64 -6.44 -13.90
C ALA A 78 -14.45 -5.61 -12.88
N ILE A 79 -13.83 -4.56 -12.35
CA ILE A 79 -14.35 -3.80 -11.21
C ILE A 79 -14.72 -2.40 -11.66
N THR A 80 -15.95 -1.98 -11.39
CA THR A 80 -16.45 -0.64 -11.69
C THR A 80 -17.02 0.03 -10.45
N CYS A 81 -16.41 1.14 -10.06
CA CYS A 81 -16.98 2.10 -9.11
C CYS A 81 -17.73 3.19 -9.88
N LYS A 82 -19.07 3.20 -9.75
CA LYS A 82 -19.90 4.26 -10.32
C LYS A 82 -19.80 5.53 -9.47
N PRO A 83 -19.76 6.72 -10.08
CA PRO A 83 -19.86 7.97 -9.33
C PRO A 83 -21.15 8.04 -8.52
N VAL A 84 -21.08 8.66 -7.34
CA VAL A 84 -22.22 8.93 -6.46
C VAL A 84 -22.37 10.44 -6.23
N PRO A 85 -23.59 10.95 -5.97
CA PRO A 85 -23.79 12.38 -5.74
C PRO A 85 -22.91 12.93 -4.62
N GLY A 86 -22.31 14.10 -4.85
CA GLY A 86 -21.45 14.78 -3.88
C GLY A 86 -20.01 14.29 -3.82
N VAL A 87 -19.63 13.27 -4.60
CA VAL A 87 -18.26 12.73 -4.62
C VAL A 87 -17.60 13.04 -5.97
N SER A 88 -16.62 13.95 -5.98
CA SER A 88 -15.86 14.30 -7.18
C SER A 88 -14.64 13.41 -7.42
N SER A 89 -14.14 12.74 -6.38
CA SER A 89 -12.99 11.83 -6.43
C SER A 89 -13.22 10.60 -5.57
N PHE A 90 -12.78 9.45 -6.06
CA PHE A 90 -12.87 8.19 -5.33
C PHE A 90 -11.89 7.15 -5.81
N PHE A 91 -11.66 6.17 -4.94
CA PHE A 91 -10.78 5.04 -5.18
C PHE A 91 -11.55 3.73 -5.28
N THR A 92 -11.08 2.83 -6.12
CA THR A 92 -11.37 1.39 -6.01
C THR A 92 -10.32 0.77 -5.10
N VAL A 93 -10.74 0.13 -4.01
CA VAL A 93 -9.84 -0.39 -2.97
C VAL A 93 -10.12 -1.87 -2.73
N MET A 94 -9.06 -2.67 -2.62
CA MET A 94 -9.08 -4.05 -2.15
C MET A 94 -8.57 -4.14 -0.73
N PHE A 95 -9.47 -4.50 0.19
CA PHE A 95 -9.17 -4.78 1.59
C PHE A 95 -8.83 -6.25 1.77
N ARG A 96 -7.90 -6.57 2.66
CA ARG A 96 -7.46 -7.95 2.94
C ARG A 96 -7.39 -8.17 4.45
N SER A 97 -7.50 -9.41 4.92
CA SER A 97 -7.25 -9.72 6.34
C SER A 97 -5.77 -9.69 6.70
N ASN A 98 -4.91 -10.12 5.77
CA ASN A 98 -3.49 -10.38 6.01
C ASN A 98 -2.58 -9.25 5.52
N GLY A 99 -3.08 -8.02 5.41
CA GLY A 99 -2.24 -6.89 5.01
C GLY A 99 -3.01 -5.59 4.78
N PRO A 100 -2.28 -4.50 4.45
CA PRO A 100 -2.89 -3.22 4.18
C PRO A 100 -3.74 -3.26 2.89
N PRO A 101 -4.68 -2.31 2.74
CA PRO A 101 -5.47 -2.15 1.53
C PRO A 101 -4.60 -1.87 0.31
N ILE A 102 -5.05 -2.34 -0.85
CA ILE A 102 -4.46 -2.07 -2.15
C ILE A 102 -5.39 -1.16 -2.94
N TYR A 103 -4.86 -0.02 -3.35
CA TYR A 103 -5.54 0.92 -4.24
C TYR A 103 -5.40 0.43 -5.68
N ILE A 104 -6.51 0.31 -6.41
CA ILE A 104 -6.58 -0.28 -7.75
C ILE A 104 -6.80 0.78 -8.82
N ASN A 105 -7.56 1.82 -8.49
CA ASN A 105 -7.88 2.91 -9.40
C ASN A 105 -8.24 4.17 -8.62
N ARG A 106 -7.99 5.33 -9.24
CA ARG A 106 -8.54 6.62 -8.82
C ARG A 106 -9.36 7.21 -9.95
N VAL A 107 -10.54 7.70 -9.61
CA VAL A 107 -11.43 8.44 -10.53
C VAL A 107 -11.56 9.85 -10.00
N VAL A 108 -11.34 10.85 -10.85
CA VAL A 108 -11.49 12.27 -10.53
C VAL A 108 -12.36 12.90 -11.62
N SER A 109 -13.42 13.63 -11.24
CA SER A 109 -14.40 14.22 -12.17
C SER A 109 -15.03 13.19 -13.12
N ASN A 110 -15.39 12.01 -12.59
CA ASN A 110 -15.93 10.89 -13.36
C ASN A 110 -15.00 10.31 -14.44
N GLN A 111 -13.72 10.69 -14.44
CA GLN A 111 -12.71 10.16 -15.35
C GLN A 111 -11.68 9.36 -14.55
N SER A 112 -11.34 8.16 -15.04
CA SER A 112 -10.24 7.42 -14.43
C SER A 112 -8.94 8.15 -14.72
N THR A 113 -8.11 8.29 -13.69
CA THR A 113 -6.85 9.04 -13.75
C THR A 113 -5.79 8.35 -14.61
N PHE A 114 -5.94 7.04 -14.82
CA PHE A 114 -5.00 6.25 -15.60
C PHE A 114 -5.66 5.36 -16.66
N VAL A 115 -6.25 4.21 -16.27
CA VAL A 115 -7.00 3.35 -17.20
C VAL A 115 -8.49 3.46 -16.91
N GLU A 116 -9.30 3.47 -17.96
CA GLU A 116 -10.75 3.42 -17.84
C GLU A 116 -11.26 2.21 -17.03
N GLN A 117 -12.41 2.39 -16.40
CA GLN A 117 -13.17 1.29 -15.80
C GLN A 117 -13.94 0.54 -16.89
N PRO A 118 -14.17 -0.79 -16.76
CA PRO A 118 -13.86 -1.62 -15.60
C PRO A 118 -12.37 -1.94 -15.46
N ARG A 119 -11.89 -1.99 -14.22
CA ARG A 119 -10.50 -2.27 -13.89
C ARG A 119 -10.27 -3.74 -13.56
N SER A 120 -9.18 -4.29 -14.05
CA SER A 120 -8.65 -5.58 -13.63
C SER A 120 -7.42 -5.40 -12.75
N ILE A 121 -7.22 -6.34 -11.83
CA ILE A 121 -6.04 -6.37 -10.97
C ILE A 121 -5.05 -7.32 -11.63
N GLY A 122 -4.09 -6.79 -12.37
CA GLY A 122 -3.26 -7.55 -13.33
C GLY A 122 -2.48 -8.75 -12.77
N ASN A 123 -2.23 -8.81 -11.46
CA ASN A 123 -1.55 -9.93 -10.81
C ASN A 123 -2.41 -10.64 -9.75
N LEU A 124 -3.72 -10.43 -9.76
CA LEU A 124 -4.66 -11.18 -8.95
C LEU A 124 -5.18 -12.38 -9.75
N LYS A 125 -4.90 -13.59 -9.29
CA LYS A 125 -5.32 -14.83 -9.96
C LYS A 125 -5.96 -15.81 -8.98
N CYS A 126 -6.97 -16.54 -9.45
CA CYS A 126 -7.62 -17.63 -8.72
C CYS A 126 -6.96 -18.95 -9.14
N ASN A 127 -6.31 -19.64 -8.20
CA ASN A 127 -5.62 -20.91 -8.46
C ASN A 127 -5.95 -21.94 -7.37
N GLU A 128 -5.79 -23.23 -7.69
CA GLU A 128 -5.88 -24.31 -6.71
C GLU A 128 -4.64 -24.33 -5.79
N HIS A 129 -4.87 -24.40 -4.48
CA HIS A 129 -3.87 -24.51 -3.43
C HIS A 129 -4.38 -25.42 -2.32
N ASN A 130 -3.66 -26.51 -2.02
CA ASN A 130 -4.05 -27.51 -1.01
C ASN A 130 -5.48 -28.09 -1.20
N GLY A 131 -5.94 -28.22 -2.45
CA GLY A 131 -7.26 -28.76 -2.79
C GLY A 131 -8.41 -27.75 -2.75
N GLU A 132 -8.15 -26.48 -2.42
CA GLU A 132 -9.13 -25.39 -2.47
C GLU A 132 -8.71 -24.31 -3.46
N HIS A 133 -9.68 -23.61 -4.07
CA HIS A 133 -9.37 -22.48 -4.95
C HIS A 133 -9.20 -21.21 -4.12
N GLN A 134 -8.01 -20.60 -4.22
CA GLN A 134 -7.62 -19.43 -3.45
C GLN A 134 -7.07 -18.33 -4.35
N TRP A 135 -7.14 -17.09 -3.86
CA TRP A 135 -6.63 -15.94 -4.57
C TRP A 135 -5.16 -15.71 -4.28
N PHE A 136 -4.40 -15.35 -5.31
CA PHE A 136 -2.99 -14.98 -5.21
C PHE A 136 -2.78 -13.59 -5.77
N PHE A 137 -1.99 -12.76 -5.07
CA PHE A 137 -1.59 -11.44 -5.54
C PHE A 137 -0.07 -11.32 -5.51
N HIS A 138 0.54 -11.14 -6.69
CA HIS A 138 1.99 -11.26 -6.89
C HIS A 138 2.55 -12.56 -6.29
N ASP A 139 1.88 -13.68 -6.61
CA ASP A 139 2.24 -15.04 -6.17
C ASP A 139 2.10 -15.31 -4.65
N ALA A 140 1.77 -14.29 -3.84
CA ALA A 140 1.44 -14.46 -2.44
C ALA A 140 -0.03 -14.81 -2.25
N LEU A 141 -0.31 -15.78 -1.39
CA LEU A 141 -1.67 -16.16 -1.03
C LEU A 141 -2.42 -15.01 -0.34
N ILE A 142 -3.60 -14.68 -0.83
CA ILE A 142 -4.58 -13.86 -0.13
C ILE A 142 -5.64 -14.79 0.45
N GLN A 143 -5.67 -14.90 1.78
CA GLN A 143 -6.65 -15.76 2.47
C GLN A 143 -8.08 -15.31 2.20
N ASP A 144 -8.32 -14.00 2.27
CA ASP A 144 -9.58 -13.36 1.91
C ASP A 144 -9.36 -11.88 1.56
N PHE A 145 -10.22 -11.39 0.67
CA PHE A 145 -10.28 -9.97 0.36
C PHE A 145 -11.71 -9.53 0.09
N SER A 146 -11.89 -8.21 0.18
CA SER A 146 -13.12 -7.53 -0.17
C SER A 146 -12.84 -6.29 -1.00
N LEU A 147 -13.78 -5.93 -1.86
CA LEU A 147 -13.70 -4.73 -2.71
C LEU A 147 -14.67 -3.67 -2.21
N ALA A 148 -14.25 -2.41 -2.25
CA ALA A 148 -15.13 -1.27 -2.01
C ALA A 148 -14.72 -0.05 -2.84
N CYS A 149 -15.69 0.83 -3.10
CA CYS A 149 -15.44 2.18 -3.60
C CYS A 149 -15.36 3.13 -2.42
N VAL A 150 -14.28 3.92 -2.32
CA VAL A 150 -14.03 4.80 -1.18
C VAL A 150 -13.90 6.24 -1.66
N ALA A 151 -14.74 7.13 -1.13
CA ALA A 151 -14.69 8.55 -1.45
C ALA A 151 -13.37 9.20 -1.01
N ASP A 152 -12.98 10.23 -1.76
CA ASP A 152 -11.83 11.09 -1.52
C ASP A 152 -12.29 12.55 -1.51
N SER A 153 -13.16 12.87 -0.54
CA SER A 153 -13.90 14.13 -0.51
C SER A 153 -13.24 15.24 0.32
N TYR A 154 -12.23 14.91 1.13
CA TYR A 154 -11.67 15.80 2.15
C TYR A 154 -10.28 16.34 1.80
N SER A 155 -9.85 16.15 0.55
CA SER A 155 -8.51 16.50 0.07
C SER A 155 -8.06 17.91 0.47
N CYS A 156 -8.95 18.91 0.41
CA CYS A 156 -8.65 20.29 0.78
C CYS A 156 -8.86 20.64 2.27
N ASP A 157 -9.36 19.72 3.08
CA ASP A 157 -9.53 19.92 4.53
C ASP A 157 -8.26 19.54 5.32
N CYS A 158 -7.33 18.81 4.71
CA CYS A 158 -6.04 18.50 5.32
C CYS A 158 -5.12 19.73 5.41
N PRO A 159 -4.14 19.73 6.35
CA PRO A 159 -3.12 20.76 6.43
C PRO A 159 -2.41 20.97 5.09
N ARG A 160 -2.16 22.22 4.71
CA ARG A 160 -1.49 22.54 3.44
C ARG A 160 -0.09 21.92 3.39
N ILE A 161 0.22 21.23 2.29
CA ILE A 161 1.57 20.73 2.02
C ILE A 161 2.49 21.92 1.76
N LEU A 162 3.56 22.02 2.55
CA LEU A 162 4.52 23.13 2.46
C LEU A 162 5.51 22.90 1.31
N SER A 163 6.10 23.99 0.79
CA SER A 163 7.15 23.97 -0.22
C SER A 163 8.45 24.50 0.37
N ASP A 164 9.59 23.94 -0.02
CA ASP A 164 10.91 24.50 0.26
C ASP A 164 11.28 25.70 -0.65
N GLY A 165 10.37 26.14 -1.51
CA GLY A 165 10.57 27.22 -2.47
C GLY A 165 11.25 26.80 -3.77
N ARG A 166 11.72 25.55 -3.89
CA ARG A 166 12.26 24.96 -5.13
C ARG A 166 11.28 24.00 -5.81
N THR A 167 10.13 23.79 -5.20
CA THR A 167 9.11 22.83 -5.63
C THR A 167 7.89 23.53 -6.20
N GLY A 168 7.32 22.97 -7.27
CA GLY A 168 6.08 23.45 -7.89
C GLY A 168 4.95 22.44 -7.70
N PHE A 169 3.74 22.95 -7.47
CA PHE A 169 2.50 22.16 -7.43
C PHE A 169 1.62 22.57 -8.60
N GLU A 170 1.42 21.67 -9.55
CA GLU A 170 0.50 21.87 -10.67
C GLU A 170 -0.72 20.96 -10.50
N SER A 171 -1.94 21.53 -10.43
CA SER A 171 -3.15 20.70 -10.37
C SER A 171 -3.28 19.88 -11.65
N ARG A 172 -3.47 18.56 -11.50
CA ARG A 172 -3.69 17.65 -12.63
C ARG A 172 -5.11 17.73 -13.19
N ASN A 173 -6.04 18.33 -12.45
CA ASN A 173 -7.37 18.66 -12.95
C ASN A 173 -7.89 19.98 -12.33
N PRO A 174 -7.53 21.14 -12.92
CA PRO A 174 -7.89 22.46 -12.37
C PRO A 174 -9.40 22.71 -12.26
N SER A 175 -10.23 21.94 -12.97
CA SER A 175 -11.69 22.06 -12.90
C SER A 175 -12.29 21.50 -11.62
N VAL A 176 -11.54 20.66 -10.89
CA VAL A 176 -11.97 20.02 -9.64
C VAL A 176 -11.28 20.70 -8.46
N THR A 177 -11.84 21.82 -8.03
CA THR A 177 -11.23 22.70 -7.02
C THR A 177 -11.20 22.11 -5.61
N ASN A 178 -11.90 21.01 -5.36
CA ASN A 178 -11.91 20.31 -4.08
C ASN A 178 -10.92 19.13 -4.01
N GLN A 179 -9.93 19.07 -4.91
CA GLN A 179 -8.89 18.04 -4.96
C GLN A 179 -7.49 18.68 -4.83
N CYS A 180 -7.08 18.93 -3.60
CA CYS A 180 -5.82 19.58 -3.24
C CYS A 180 -4.60 18.62 -3.22
N ASP A 181 -4.82 17.31 -3.27
CA ASP A 181 -3.81 16.25 -3.41
C ASP A 181 -3.61 15.76 -4.84
N PHE A 182 -4.51 16.12 -5.75
CA PHE A 182 -4.45 15.70 -7.15
C PHE A 182 -3.58 16.66 -7.97
N PHE A 183 -2.27 16.61 -7.70
CA PHE A 183 -1.27 17.47 -8.32
C PHE A 183 -0.08 16.69 -8.89
N LYS A 184 0.65 17.35 -9.77
CA LYS A 184 1.99 16.97 -10.22
C LYS A 184 3.00 17.84 -9.47
N GLY A 185 3.90 17.18 -8.73
CA GLY A 185 5.04 17.83 -8.10
C GLY A 185 6.14 18.03 -9.13
N THR A 186 6.80 19.18 -9.09
CA THR A 186 7.92 19.50 -10.00
C THR A 186 9.08 20.12 -9.24
N CYS A 187 10.28 20.02 -9.80
CA CYS A 187 11.48 20.67 -9.30
C CYS A 187 11.98 21.73 -10.27
N MET A 188 12.54 22.82 -9.73
CA MET A 188 13.18 23.85 -10.57
C MET A 188 14.39 23.31 -11.34
N GLN A 189 15.10 22.32 -10.79
CA GLN A 189 16.23 21.66 -11.44
C GLN A 189 15.78 20.33 -12.06
N ASN A 190 16.05 20.14 -13.36
CA ASN A 190 15.66 18.92 -14.09
C ASN A 190 16.42 17.64 -13.66
N THR A 191 17.45 17.77 -12.82
CA THR A 191 18.19 16.64 -12.24
C THR A 191 17.62 16.20 -10.89
N GLU A 192 16.71 16.98 -10.30
CA GLU A 192 16.08 16.67 -9.03
C GLU A 192 14.66 16.16 -9.27
N ILE A 193 14.17 15.34 -8.33
CA ILE A 193 12.78 14.90 -8.27
C ILE A 193 12.17 15.33 -6.94
N PRO A 194 10.85 15.57 -6.89
CA PRO A 194 10.18 15.98 -5.66
C PRO A 194 9.89 14.77 -4.77
N PHE A 195 10.07 14.96 -3.47
CA PHE A 195 9.77 14.01 -2.40
C PHE A 195 8.81 14.64 -1.40
N LEU A 196 7.91 13.84 -0.83
CA LEU A 196 7.12 14.25 0.32
C LEU A 196 7.93 13.98 1.59
N HIS A 197 8.36 15.05 2.26
CA HIS A 197 8.96 15.01 3.59
C HIS A 197 7.89 15.15 4.65
N THR A 198 8.18 14.59 5.81
CA THR A 198 7.27 14.51 6.95
C THR A 198 8.12 14.23 8.19
N THR A 199 7.62 14.58 9.37
CA THR A 199 8.39 14.52 10.62
C THR A 199 8.52 13.11 11.19
N ASN A 200 7.70 12.16 10.71
CA ASN A 200 7.53 10.83 11.29
C ASN A 200 7.98 9.67 10.39
N THR A 201 8.64 9.91 9.26
CA THR A 201 9.11 8.86 8.33
C THR A 201 10.17 9.44 7.39
N ASN A 202 10.93 8.59 6.70
CA ASN A 202 11.78 9.09 5.61
C ASN A 202 10.96 9.78 4.51
N PRO A 203 11.62 10.56 3.64
CA PRO A 203 10.98 11.12 2.48
C PRO A 203 10.32 10.04 1.63
N VAL A 204 9.08 10.29 1.23
CA VAL A 204 8.29 9.41 0.38
C VAL A 204 8.51 9.82 -1.07
N ASN A 205 8.92 8.84 -1.88
CA ASN A 205 8.95 8.95 -3.34
C ASN A 205 7.72 8.22 -3.92
N SER A 206 7.07 8.79 -4.93
CA SER A 206 6.00 8.13 -5.69
C SER A 206 6.48 6.94 -6.54
N GLY A 207 7.81 6.83 -6.75
CA GLY A 207 8.41 6.08 -7.86
C GLY A 207 8.79 7.04 -8.98
N ALA A 208 9.64 6.59 -9.92
CA ALA A 208 9.98 7.43 -11.08
C ALA A 208 8.75 7.53 -11.99
N GLY A 209 8.10 8.70 -11.99
CA GLY A 209 6.91 9.00 -12.79
C GLY A 209 7.13 8.96 -14.30
N ALA A 210 6.06 9.22 -15.05
CA ALA A 210 6.10 9.39 -16.50
C ALA A 210 6.94 10.63 -16.89
N GLY A 211 8.25 10.43 -16.97
CA GLY A 211 9.21 11.42 -17.49
C GLY A 211 9.95 12.22 -16.42
N ALA A 212 11.12 12.74 -16.82
CA ALA A 212 12.11 13.37 -15.96
C ALA A 212 11.69 14.71 -15.28
N LEU A 213 10.43 15.13 -15.40
CA LEU A 213 10.02 16.51 -15.06
C LEU A 213 8.92 16.59 -13.97
N GLY A 214 8.56 15.50 -13.32
CA GLY A 214 7.71 15.57 -12.13
C GLY A 214 7.24 14.24 -11.58
N SER A 215 6.76 14.28 -10.34
CA SER A 215 6.21 13.13 -9.63
C SER A 215 4.71 13.31 -9.42
N GLU A 216 3.98 12.21 -9.51
CA GLU A 216 2.54 12.16 -9.23
C GLU A 216 2.34 11.25 -8.01
N PHE A 217 1.69 11.78 -6.99
CA PHE A 217 1.44 11.05 -5.74
C PHE A 217 0.01 10.48 -5.76
N ASP A 218 -0.28 9.56 -6.67
CA ASP A 218 -1.66 9.06 -6.91
C ASP A 218 -2.34 8.45 -5.68
N ASP A 219 -1.54 7.92 -4.75
CA ASP A 219 -1.99 7.34 -3.48
C ASP A 219 -2.01 8.34 -2.31
N LEU A 220 -1.65 9.60 -2.55
CA LEU A 220 -1.79 10.66 -1.57
C LEU A 220 -3.27 11.02 -1.44
N ARG A 221 -3.73 11.04 -0.20
CA ARG A 221 -5.12 11.34 0.15
C ARG A 221 -5.26 11.97 1.52
N CYS A 222 -6.28 12.80 1.68
CA CYS A 222 -6.69 13.29 2.99
C CYS A 222 -7.70 12.34 3.63
N VAL A 223 -7.40 11.88 4.83
CA VAL A 223 -8.26 10.97 5.59
C VAL A 223 -8.79 11.68 6.83
N LYS A 224 -10.11 11.60 7.01
CA LYS A 224 -10.80 12.04 8.22
C LYS A 224 -10.87 10.88 9.23
N THR A 225 -10.50 11.13 10.48
CA THR A 225 -10.71 10.21 11.60
C THR A 225 -11.29 11.00 12.78
N GLY A 226 -12.58 10.81 13.08
CA GLY A 226 -13.30 11.70 13.98
C GLY A 226 -13.27 13.15 13.45
N ASP A 227 -12.68 14.07 14.21
CA ASP A 227 -12.52 15.48 13.82
C ASP A 227 -11.12 15.82 13.26
N GLU A 228 -10.22 14.83 13.18
CA GLU A 228 -8.86 15.01 12.68
C GLU A 228 -8.78 14.73 11.18
N PHE A 229 -8.03 15.55 10.45
CA PHE A 229 -7.67 15.35 9.05
C PHE A 229 -6.17 15.10 8.93
N SER A 230 -5.79 14.01 8.26
CA SER A 230 -4.40 13.61 8.12
C SER A 230 -4.09 13.14 6.71
N TRP A 231 -2.91 13.49 6.23
CA TRP A 231 -2.39 12.97 4.98
C TRP A 231 -2.01 11.50 5.13
N TYR A 232 -2.37 10.69 4.13
CA TYR A 232 -1.89 9.34 3.96
C TYR A 232 -1.30 9.19 2.57
N PHE A 233 -0.17 8.50 2.47
CA PHE A 233 0.31 7.96 1.20
C PHE A 233 0.21 6.43 1.26
N ALA A 234 -0.67 5.86 0.42
CA ALA A 234 -1.17 4.49 0.60
C ALA A 234 -1.74 4.28 2.02
N ASN A 235 -1.08 3.48 2.86
CA ASN A 235 -1.46 3.24 4.26
C ASN A 235 -0.51 3.88 5.28
N LEU A 236 0.43 4.73 4.84
CA LEU A 236 1.35 5.46 5.70
C LEU A 236 0.76 6.81 6.10
N LYS A 237 0.50 7.02 7.40
CA LYS A 237 0.08 8.34 7.93
C LYS A 237 1.29 9.29 7.92
N LEU A 238 1.11 10.47 7.34
CA LEU A 238 2.13 11.51 7.26
C LEU A 238 1.80 12.68 8.21
N GLN A 239 2.83 13.30 8.80
CA GLN A 239 2.75 14.43 9.73
C GLN A 239 3.54 15.63 9.20
N ASP A 240 2.96 16.83 9.26
CA ASP A 240 3.65 18.07 8.85
C ASP A 240 4.26 17.99 7.44
N VAL A 241 3.42 17.60 6.47
CA VAL A 241 3.89 17.26 5.12
C VAL A 241 4.45 18.47 4.39
N SER A 242 5.62 18.29 3.81
CA SER A 242 6.31 19.27 2.96
C SER A 242 6.85 18.59 1.70
N MET A 243 7.06 19.35 0.64
CA MET A 243 7.65 18.85 -0.60
C MET A 243 9.02 19.51 -0.81
N HIS A 244 10.04 18.68 -1.00
CA HIS A 244 11.41 19.09 -1.24
C HIS A 244 11.96 18.41 -2.49
N CYS A 245 12.93 19.05 -3.14
CA CYS A 245 13.63 18.49 -4.29
C CYS A 245 15.00 17.94 -3.90
N GLY A 246 15.37 16.83 -4.53
CA GLY A 246 16.71 16.24 -4.39
C GLY A 246 16.95 15.12 -5.39
N THR A 247 18.10 14.47 -5.28
CA THR A 247 18.39 13.20 -5.98
C THR A 247 18.20 12.03 -5.03
N ASN A 248 17.98 10.84 -5.57
CA ASN A 248 17.83 9.63 -4.75
C ASN A 248 19.07 9.37 -3.89
N THR A 249 20.27 9.54 -4.46
CA THR A 249 21.54 9.43 -3.74
C THR A 249 21.65 10.43 -2.60
N ALA A 250 21.20 11.68 -2.80
CA ALA A 250 21.26 12.71 -1.76
C ALA A 250 20.25 12.44 -0.63
N VAL A 251 19.10 11.85 -0.94
CA VAL A 251 18.01 11.60 0.02
C VAL A 251 18.18 10.27 0.76
N PHE A 252 18.59 9.22 0.05
CA PHE A 252 18.63 7.84 0.58
C PHE A 252 20.04 7.25 0.64
N GLY A 253 21.05 7.90 0.06
CA GLY A 253 22.40 7.34 -0.04
C GLY A 253 22.57 6.30 -1.15
N GLU A 254 21.51 5.95 -1.85
CA GLU A 254 21.47 4.90 -2.87
C GLU A 254 20.69 5.34 -4.11
N GLU A 255 21.00 4.72 -5.24
CA GLU A 255 20.27 4.94 -6.50
C GLU A 255 18.96 4.17 -6.54
N THR A 256 18.04 4.61 -7.41
CA THR A 256 16.79 3.87 -7.65
C THR A 256 17.01 2.67 -8.54
N TYR A 257 16.24 1.62 -8.31
CA TYR A 257 16.10 0.54 -9.27
C TYR A 257 14.88 0.79 -10.16
N LEU A 258 15.10 1.04 -11.45
CA LEU A 258 14.05 1.37 -12.43
C LEU A 258 13.11 2.47 -11.91
N THR A 259 11.79 2.26 -12.01
CA THR A 259 10.77 3.19 -11.52
C THR A 259 10.22 2.84 -10.13
N CYS A 260 10.71 1.76 -9.48
CA CYS A 260 10.25 1.34 -8.15
C CYS A 260 10.76 2.22 -6.99
N GLY A 261 11.75 3.06 -7.25
CA GLY A 261 12.43 3.82 -6.22
C GLY A 261 13.62 3.08 -5.62
N VAL A 262 14.13 3.60 -4.50
CA VAL A 262 15.29 3.04 -3.79
C VAL A 262 14.84 1.85 -2.95
N PHE A 263 15.66 0.80 -2.91
CA PHE A 263 15.54 -0.31 -1.97
C PHE A 263 16.86 -0.44 -1.22
N GLN A 264 16.88 0.04 0.03
CA GLN A 264 18.11 0.16 0.80
C GLN A 264 18.65 -1.20 1.22
N VAL A 265 19.98 -1.33 1.28
CA VAL A 265 20.66 -2.52 1.79
C VAL A 265 21.22 -2.23 3.18
N ILE A 266 20.77 -2.97 4.19
CA ILE A 266 21.30 -2.89 5.56
C ILE A 266 22.35 -3.99 5.72
N ASN A 267 23.63 -3.61 5.82
CA ASN A 267 24.74 -4.54 6.00
C ASN A 267 25.39 -4.46 7.38
N LYS A 268 25.06 -3.44 8.16
CA LYS A 268 25.57 -3.22 9.52
C LYS A 268 24.55 -2.48 10.37
N LEU A 269 24.74 -2.53 11.68
CA LEU A 269 23.86 -1.91 12.66
C LEU A 269 23.70 -0.39 12.43
N GLU A 270 24.73 0.28 11.94
CA GLU A 270 24.70 1.73 11.67
C GLU A 270 23.79 2.11 10.49
N ASP A 271 23.46 1.15 9.61
CA ASP A 271 22.52 1.38 8.50
C ASP A 271 21.06 1.30 8.99
N LEU A 272 20.81 0.74 10.18
CA LEU A 272 19.48 0.68 10.76
C LEU A 272 19.01 2.08 11.17
N LYS A 273 17.97 2.56 10.49
CA LYS A 273 17.23 3.77 10.87
C LYS A 273 16.29 3.48 12.03
N TRP A 274 15.85 4.53 12.70
CA TRP A 274 15.01 4.46 13.91
C TRP A 274 13.71 3.63 13.72
N TYR A 275 13.10 3.65 12.53
CA TYR A 275 11.88 2.88 12.23
C TYR A 275 12.17 1.43 11.81
N HIS A 276 13.43 1.05 11.57
CA HIS A 276 13.81 -0.36 11.43
C HIS A 276 13.85 -1.05 12.81
N GLN A 277 14.06 -0.28 13.87
CA GLN A 277 14.22 -0.76 15.25
C GLN A 277 12.87 -0.93 15.97
N VAL A 278 11.97 -1.71 15.37
CA VAL A 278 10.62 -1.95 15.89
C VAL A 278 10.52 -3.33 16.53
N GLY A 279 9.92 -3.40 17.72
CA GLY A 279 9.68 -4.65 18.43
C GLY A 279 10.96 -5.43 18.69
N ALA A 280 10.95 -6.74 18.40
CA ALA A 280 12.08 -7.63 18.63
C ALA A 280 13.32 -7.27 17.79
N TYR A 281 13.16 -6.55 16.67
CA TYR A 281 14.28 -6.15 15.80
C TYR A 281 15.07 -4.94 16.32
N SER A 282 14.60 -4.28 17.39
CA SER A 282 15.35 -3.20 18.05
C SER A 282 16.68 -3.66 18.66
N THR A 283 16.81 -4.94 19.00
CA THR A 283 18.02 -5.53 19.60
C THR A 283 18.63 -6.65 18.77
N ALA A 284 18.16 -6.82 17.52
CA ALA A 284 18.60 -7.92 16.66
C ALA A 284 20.03 -7.71 16.14
N GLN A 285 20.70 -8.81 15.83
CA GLN A 285 21.99 -8.79 15.15
C GLN A 285 21.77 -8.63 13.66
N VAL A 286 22.58 -7.78 13.02
CA VAL A 286 22.65 -7.63 11.57
C VAL A 286 23.75 -8.54 11.05
N GLY A 287 23.38 -9.47 10.18
CA GLY A 287 24.29 -10.39 9.51
C GLY A 287 24.72 -9.86 8.14
N ILE A 288 25.66 -10.57 7.52
CA ILE A 288 26.10 -10.25 6.17
C ILE A 288 25.04 -10.70 5.17
N SER A 289 24.75 -9.84 4.20
CA SER A 289 23.85 -10.13 3.09
C SER A 289 24.57 -10.06 1.75
N SER A 290 24.20 -10.93 0.80
CA SER A 290 24.84 -10.99 -0.52
C SER A 290 23.78 -10.91 -1.63
N TRP A 291 23.23 -9.73 -1.85
CA TRP A 291 22.21 -9.48 -2.87
C TRP A 291 22.26 -8.01 -3.33
N THR A 292 21.61 -7.74 -4.45
CA THR A 292 21.38 -6.38 -4.95
C THR A 292 19.93 -6.27 -5.42
N PRO A 293 19.26 -5.12 -5.25
CA PRO A 293 17.92 -4.91 -5.78
C PRO A 293 17.85 -5.24 -7.28
N ALA A 294 16.86 -6.04 -7.67
CA ALA A 294 16.57 -6.39 -9.06
C ALA A 294 15.04 -6.37 -9.31
N PHE A 295 14.61 -6.73 -10.54
CA PHE A 295 13.18 -6.80 -10.87
C PHE A 295 12.46 -7.80 -9.98
N GLU A 296 13.11 -8.92 -9.73
CA GLU A 296 12.75 -9.95 -8.76
C GLU A 296 14.06 -10.44 -8.14
N PHE A 297 14.12 -10.51 -6.82
CA PHE A 297 15.32 -10.96 -6.11
C PHE A 297 14.97 -11.58 -4.76
N GLU A 298 15.94 -12.30 -4.22
CA GLU A 298 15.89 -12.94 -2.91
C GLU A 298 17.02 -12.34 -2.05
N ILE A 299 16.76 -12.19 -0.75
CA ILE A 299 17.79 -11.78 0.21
C ILE A 299 18.48 -13.05 0.69
N THR A 300 19.72 -13.27 0.26
CA THR A 300 20.55 -14.38 0.74
C THR A 300 21.30 -13.97 2.01
N CYS A 301 21.13 -14.76 3.07
CA CYS A 301 21.73 -14.55 4.38
C CYS A 301 22.72 -15.65 4.75
N GLU A 302 23.67 -15.32 5.61
CA GLU A 302 24.53 -16.31 6.25
C GLU A 302 23.76 -17.19 7.26
N ASP A 303 24.33 -18.36 7.59
CA ASP A 303 23.69 -19.36 8.44
C ASP A 303 23.22 -18.78 9.79
N GLY A 304 21.94 -19.03 10.11
CA GLY A 304 21.32 -18.60 11.37
C GLY A 304 20.80 -17.17 11.37
N PHE A 305 20.92 -16.44 10.27
CA PHE A 305 20.21 -15.18 10.02
C PHE A 305 19.05 -15.42 9.06
N LYS A 306 18.05 -14.55 9.12
CA LYS A 306 16.86 -14.60 8.26
C LYS A 306 16.72 -13.33 7.43
N PRO A 307 16.24 -13.45 6.18
CA PRO A 307 15.91 -12.28 5.37
C PRO A 307 14.71 -11.53 5.95
N VAL A 308 14.89 -10.24 6.22
CA VAL A 308 13.84 -9.36 6.73
C VAL A 308 13.76 -8.09 5.89
N VAL A 309 12.54 -7.72 5.54
CA VAL A 309 12.23 -6.49 4.81
C VAL A 309 11.56 -5.50 5.75
N PHE A 310 12.13 -4.31 5.82
CA PHE A 310 11.60 -3.16 6.53
C PHE A 310 10.93 -2.21 5.56
N SER A 311 9.89 -1.53 6.03
CA SER A 311 9.13 -0.57 5.24
C SER A 311 8.48 0.45 6.16
N GLU A 312 8.39 1.70 5.75
CA GLU A 312 7.85 2.78 6.58
C GLU A 312 6.37 2.56 6.93
N ASN A 313 5.64 1.87 6.05
CA ASN A 313 4.19 1.66 6.15
C ASN A 313 3.78 0.30 6.73
N ASN A 314 4.71 -0.57 7.12
CA ASN A 314 4.39 -1.91 7.64
C ASN A 314 5.36 -2.34 8.74
N PRO A 315 4.94 -3.23 9.66
CA PRO A 315 5.88 -3.94 10.52
C PRO A 315 6.93 -4.72 9.69
N PRO A 316 8.10 -5.05 10.29
CA PRO A 316 9.11 -5.86 9.62
C PRO A 316 8.54 -7.20 9.11
N ILE A 317 8.86 -7.55 7.87
CA ILE A 317 8.38 -8.76 7.19
C ILE A 317 9.54 -9.76 7.13
N GLU A 318 9.45 -10.85 7.89
CA GLU A 318 10.33 -12.00 7.69
C GLU A 318 9.95 -12.70 6.37
N ILE A 319 10.92 -12.86 5.48
CA ILE A 319 10.70 -13.48 4.17
C ILE A 319 10.85 -14.99 4.32
N PRO A 320 9.79 -15.78 4.07
CA PRO A 320 9.89 -17.23 4.17
C PRO A 320 10.69 -17.83 3.01
N ASP A 321 11.45 -18.88 3.29
CA ASP A 321 12.23 -19.62 2.27
C ASP A 321 11.37 -20.15 1.10
N SER A 322 10.07 -20.35 1.33
CA SER A 322 9.12 -20.88 0.34
C SER A 322 8.59 -19.87 -0.66
N VAL A 323 8.63 -18.57 -0.35
CA VAL A 323 8.18 -17.48 -1.22
C VAL A 323 9.16 -16.30 -1.10
N PRO A 324 10.43 -16.48 -1.49
CA PRO A 324 11.51 -15.57 -1.10
C PRO A 324 11.54 -14.26 -1.88
N THR A 325 10.59 -14.03 -2.79
CA THR A 325 10.77 -13.05 -3.85
C THR A 325 10.21 -11.68 -3.50
N ILE A 326 11.12 -10.72 -3.45
CA ILE A 326 10.84 -9.29 -3.42
C ILE A 326 10.78 -8.83 -4.87
N LYS A 327 9.73 -8.10 -5.24
CA LYS A 327 9.47 -7.73 -6.63
C LYS A 327 9.37 -6.22 -6.79
N CYS A 328 10.08 -5.69 -7.78
CA CYS A 328 9.77 -4.40 -8.39
C CYS A 328 8.72 -4.65 -9.49
N THR A 329 7.49 -4.23 -9.26
CA THR A 329 6.37 -4.61 -10.13
C THR A 329 5.39 -3.46 -10.34
N TYR A 330 4.53 -3.59 -11.34
CA TYR A 330 3.46 -2.65 -11.64
C TYR A 330 2.66 -2.17 -10.40
N ASN A 331 2.47 -0.85 -10.27
CA ASN A 331 1.52 -0.26 -9.34
C ASN A 331 0.09 -0.34 -9.91
N PRO A 332 -0.88 -1.03 -9.29
CA PRO A 332 -2.25 -1.13 -9.78
C PRO A 332 -2.89 0.20 -10.22
N MET A 333 -2.46 1.31 -9.60
CA MET A 333 -2.91 2.67 -9.88
C MET A 333 -2.37 3.27 -11.19
N ALA A 334 -1.17 2.91 -11.66
CA ALA A 334 -0.49 3.55 -12.79
C ALA A 334 0.58 2.67 -13.46
N ASN A 335 0.57 2.50 -14.81
CA ASN A 335 1.53 1.59 -15.50
C ASN A 335 2.95 2.17 -15.61
N TYR A 336 3.08 3.48 -15.46
CA TYR A 336 4.39 4.14 -15.46
C TYR A 336 5.04 4.14 -14.08
N LEU A 337 4.27 3.84 -13.02
CA LEU A 337 4.79 3.65 -11.67
C LEU A 337 4.95 2.17 -11.37
N MET A 338 6.08 1.82 -10.80
CA MET A 338 6.29 0.51 -10.21
C MET A 338 6.45 0.68 -8.70
N VAL A 339 6.15 -0.38 -7.96
CA VAL A 339 6.21 -0.44 -6.51
C VAL A 339 7.01 -1.66 -6.09
N TRP A 340 7.66 -1.54 -4.94
CA TRP A 340 8.23 -2.68 -4.26
C TRP A 340 7.15 -3.47 -3.54
N ILE A 341 7.18 -4.79 -3.70
CA ILE A 341 6.27 -5.72 -3.04
C ILE A 341 7.08 -6.86 -2.42
N ALA A 342 6.79 -7.20 -1.17
CA ALA A 342 7.26 -8.41 -0.51
C ALA A 342 6.06 -9.16 0.06
N ASN A 343 5.93 -10.47 -0.21
CA ASN A 343 4.81 -11.30 0.24
C ASN A 343 3.42 -10.67 -0.06
N GLY A 344 3.26 -10.09 -1.26
CA GLY A 344 2.02 -9.41 -1.65
C GLY A 344 1.71 -8.10 -0.90
N ILE A 345 2.63 -7.59 -0.08
CA ILE A 345 2.51 -6.33 0.65
C ILE A 345 3.32 -5.25 -0.06
N ARG A 346 2.67 -4.12 -0.38
CA ARG A 346 3.36 -2.95 -0.94
C ARG A 346 4.23 -2.28 0.11
N LEU A 347 5.45 -1.95 -0.29
CA LEU A 347 6.45 -1.31 0.55
C LEU A 347 6.64 0.16 0.15
N ILE A 348 6.92 1.02 1.14
CA ILE A 348 7.26 2.43 1.00
C ILE A 348 8.63 2.62 1.63
N THR A 349 9.57 3.15 0.84
CA THR A 349 10.98 3.35 1.23
C THR A 349 11.58 2.09 1.86
N PRO A 350 11.55 0.95 1.16
CA PRO A 350 11.96 -0.32 1.74
C PRO A 350 13.46 -0.41 2.01
N ALA A 351 13.79 -1.29 2.96
CA ALA A 351 15.15 -1.74 3.20
C ALA A 351 15.17 -3.25 3.46
N GLY A 352 16.22 -3.95 3.03
CA GLY A 352 16.42 -5.37 3.27
C GLY A 352 17.62 -5.61 4.18
N ALA A 353 17.52 -6.59 5.06
CA ALA A 353 18.61 -7.00 5.95
C ALA A 353 18.59 -8.51 6.21
N CYS A 354 19.73 -9.03 6.66
CA CYS A 354 19.81 -10.33 7.30
C CYS A 354 19.80 -10.14 8.80
N MET A 355 18.77 -10.65 9.48
CA MET A 355 18.53 -10.39 10.90
C MET A 355 18.53 -11.68 11.71
N LYS A 356 19.04 -11.61 12.94
CA LYS A 356 18.96 -12.68 13.93
C LYS A 356 18.48 -12.11 15.26
N LEU A 357 17.33 -12.61 15.71
CA LEU A 357 16.71 -12.23 16.99
C LEU A 357 17.45 -12.83 18.18
#